data_AF-A0A034WXE5-F1
#
_entry.id   AF-A0A034WXE5-F1
#
_cell.length_a   1.000
_cell.length_b   1.000
_cell.length_c   1.000
_cell.angle_alpha   90.00
_cell.angle_beta   90.00
_cell.angle_gamma   90.00
#
_symmetry.space_group_name_H-M   'P 1'
#
loop_
_entity.id
_entity.type
_entity.pdbx_description
1 polymer ?
#
loop_
_entity_poly.entity_id
_entity_poly.type
_entity_poly.pdbx_seq_one_letter_code
_entity_poly.pdbx_strand_id
1 'polypeptide(L)'
;AQLKTIDSCDYTGNQRKLIMSSLHHPYALAMTDEHIYWTDWKSKALHMTNRRNITAKKEIMTNIDGLMDIKVITVNKTQPENVCGSNNGGCSHLCLRNPTGFSCRCPIGLKLKEGSTSQCQTLPDEYLLIAQRSGIGMISLNMPDYMDVVLPINAVHGAVVLDFHYRKKWLFFADVNSDVIRRVDLTNLSDSKTIVNKELLTPNGIAIDWIADNLYWSDTD
;
A
#
# COMPACT_ATOMS: atom_id res chain seq x y z
N ALA A 1 -31.32 14.69 3.17
CA ALA A 1 -32.06 13.57 2.55
C ALA A 1 -31.06 12.64 1.89
N GLN A 2 -30.97 11.36 2.30
CA GLN A 2 -30.17 10.38 1.56
C GLN A 2 -30.91 10.05 0.27
N LEU A 3 -30.39 10.53 -0.86
CA LEU A 3 -30.92 10.20 -2.18
C LEU A 3 -30.64 8.72 -2.44
N LYS A 4 -31.70 7.91 -2.48
CA LYS A 4 -31.62 6.46 -2.76
C LYS A 4 -31.70 6.23 -4.27
N THR A 5 -30.74 6.80 -4.98
CA THR A 5 -30.72 6.86 -6.44
C THR A 5 -29.40 6.33 -6.99
N ILE A 6 -29.44 5.89 -8.25
CA ILE A 6 -28.24 5.71 -9.07
C ILE A 6 -28.30 6.81 -10.13
N ASP A 7 -27.22 7.57 -10.26
CA ASP A 7 -27.08 8.69 -11.20
C ASP A 7 -25.84 8.46 -12.08
N SER A 8 -25.79 9.15 -13.21
CA SER A 8 -24.64 9.19 -14.11
C SER A 8 -24.29 10.64 -14.49
N CYS A 9 -23.04 10.91 -14.79
CA CYS A 9 -22.55 12.19 -15.30
C CYS A 9 -21.37 11.95 -16.24
N ASP A 10 -20.94 13.00 -16.94
CA ASP A 10 -19.67 12.96 -17.66
C ASP A 10 -18.46 13.05 -16.71
N TYR A 11 -17.25 12.87 -17.24
CA TYR A 11 -16.01 12.92 -16.46
C TYR A 11 -15.70 14.30 -15.85
N THR A 12 -16.42 15.35 -16.25
CA THR A 12 -16.32 16.69 -15.66
C THR A 12 -17.36 16.95 -14.59
N GLY A 13 -18.23 15.97 -14.31
CA GLY A 13 -19.35 16.10 -13.37
C GLY A 13 -20.59 16.79 -13.97
N ASN A 14 -20.56 17.12 -15.25
CA ASN A 14 -21.68 17.76 -15.94
C ASN A 14 -22.67 16.70 -16.49
N GLN A 15 -23.79 17.18 -17.04
CA GLN A 15 -24.83 16.36 -17.68
C GLN A 15 -25.37 15.23 -16.77
N ARG A 16 -25.68 15.56 -15.52
CA ARG A 16 -26.23 14.58 -14.57
C ARG A 16 -27.55 14.00 -15.09
N LYS A 17 -27.62 12.68 -15.18
CA LYS A 17 -28.81 11.92 -15.57
C LYS A 17 -29.15 10.88 -14.51
N LEU A 18 -30.39 10.92 -14.03
CA LEU A 18 -30.95 9.92 -13.13
C LEU A 18 -31.10 8.59 -13.87
N ILE A 19 -30.55 7.52 -13.29
CA ILE A 19 -30.66 6.16 -13.81
C ILE A 19 -31.79 5.43 -13.09
N MET A 20 -31.68 5.25 -11.78
CA MET A 20 -32.71 4.58 -10.97
C MET A 20 -33.04 5.41 -9.74
N SER A 21 -34.31 5.41 -9.36
CA SER A 21 -34.80 6.02 -8.12
C SER A 21 -35.47 5.00 -7.21
N SER A 22 -35.81 5.43 -6.00
CA SER A 22 -36.56 4.63 -5.02
C SER A 22 -35.90 3.29 -4.68
N LEU A 23 -34.57 3.26 -4.60
CA LEU A 23 -33.80 2.10 -4.14
C LEU A 23 -33.88 1.97 -2.62
N HIS A 24 -33.55 0.81 -2.03
CA HIS A 24 -33.59 0.66 -0.57
C HIS A 24 -32.29 1.13 0.07
N HIS A 25 -31.17 0.52 -0.31
CA HIS A 25 -29.83 0.85 0.17
C HIS A 25 -28.74 0.30 -0.77
N PRO A 26 -28.57 0.90 -1.97
CA PRO A 26 -27.52 0.48 -2.89
C PRO A 26 -26.14 0.76 -2.27
N TYR A 27 -25.22 -0.21 -2.33
CA TYR A 27 -23.89 -0.10 -1.70
C TYR A 27 -22.76 -0.06 -2.72
N ALA A 28 -22.63 -1.08 -3.57
CA ALA A 28 -21.61 -1.14 -4.62
C ALA A 28 -22.23 -1.27 -6.01
N LEU A 29 -21.51 -0.76 -7.02
CA LEU A 29 -21.91 -0.75 -8.42
C LEU A 29 -20.84 -1.40 -9.29
N ALA A 30 -21.26 -2.18 -10.27
CA ALA A 30 -20.43 -2.65 -11.37
C ALA A 30 -21.18 -2.50 -12.68
N MET A 31 -20.45 -2.44 -13.79
CA MET A 31 -21.05 -2.14 -15.08
C MET A 31 -20.39 -2.92 -16.21
N THR A 32 -21.21 -3.27 -17.20
CA THR A 32 -20.82 -3.78 -18.52
C THR A 32 -21.27 -2.82 -19.60
N ASP A 33 -21.05 -3.16 -20.86
CA ASP A 33 -21.46 -2.30 -21.98
C ASP A 33 -22.99 -2.21 -22.10
N GLU A 34 -23.71 -3.20 -21.57
CA GLU A 34 -25.18 -3.30 -21.64
C GLU A 34 -25.90 -3.14 -20.31
N HIS A 35 -25.30 -3.59 -19.20
CA HIS A 35 -25.98 -3.71 -17.91
C HIS A 35 -25.23 -3.02 -16.78
N ILE A 36 -26.00 -2.44 -15.85
CA ILE A 36 -25.53 -1.92 -14.56
C ILE A 36 -25.99 -2.90 -13.48
N TYR A 37 -25.08 -3.27 -12.59
CA TYR A 37 -25.27 -4.19 -11.48
C TYR A 37 -25.06 -3.44 -10.18
N TRP A 38 -25.88 -3.71 -9.16
CA TRP A 38 -25.65 -3.16 -7.83
C TRP A 38 -26.04 -4.11 -6.71
N THR A 39 -25.31 -4.03 -5.61
CA THR A 39 -25.65 -4.71 -4.35
C THR A 39 -26.57 -3.81 -3.52
N ASP A 40 -27.58 -4.39 -2.89
CA ASP A 40 -28.45 -3.68 -1.95
C ASP A 40 -28.57 -4.44 -0.63
N TRP A 41 -28.07 -3.83 0.45
CA TRP A 41 -28.00 -4.46 1.78
C TRP A 41 -29.37 -4.73 2.41
N LYS A 42 -30.37 -3.91 2.09
CA LYS A 42 -31.70 -4.04 2.72
C LYS A 42 -32.54 -5.09 2.02
N SER A 43 -32.50 -5.12 0.69
CA SER A 43 -33.14 -6.17 -0.09
C SER A 43 -32.35 -7.48 -0.09
N LYS A 44 -31.11 -7.48 0.41
CA LYS A 44 -30.21 -8.64 0.46
C LYS A 44 -30.07 -9.29 -0.91
N ALA A 45 -29.95 -8.46 -1.95
CA ALA A 45 -30.03 -8.91 -3.33
C ALA A 45 -29.05 -8.17 -4.24
N LEU A 46 -28.62 -8.89 -5.27
CA LEU A 46 -27.92 -8.35 -6.43
C LEU A 46 -28.93 -8.00 -7.50
N HIS A 47 -28.97 -6.72 -7.87
CA HIS A 47 -29.87 -6.19 -8.88
C HIS A 47 -29.12 -5.87 -10.18
N MET A 48 -29.88 -5.81 -11.27
CA MET A 48 -29.43 -5.49 -12.61
C MET A 48 -30.42 -4.54 -13.28
N THR A 49 -29.94 -3.61 -14.10
CA THR A 49 -30.77 -2.88 -15.06
C THR A 49 -30.03 -2.71 -16.38
N ASN A 50 -30.78 -2.48 -17.46
CA ASN A 50 -30.18 -2.16 -18.75
C ASN A 50 -29.72 -0.70 -18.76
N ARG A 51 -28.50 -0.45 -19.24
CA ARG A 51 -27.87 0.87 -19.26
C ARG A 51 -28.53 1.83 -20.25
N ARG A 52 -29.03 1.32 -21.38
CA ARG A 52 -29.64 2.11 -22.45
C ARG A 52 -31.14 2.29 -22.23
N ASN A 53 -31.81 1.23 -21.77
CA ASN A 53 -33.25 1.20 -21.55
C ASN A 53 -33.56 1.00 -20.06
N ILE A 54 -33.65 2.10 -19.32
CA ILE A 54 -33.73 2.09 -17.86
C ILE A 54 -35.20 2.01 -17.39
N THR A 55 -35.89 0.96 -17.81
CA THR A 55 -37.33 0.79 -17.55
C THR A 55 -37.62 -0.20 -16.44
N ALA A 56 -36.76 -1.22 -16.26
CA ALA A 56 -36.98 -2.26 -15.26
C ALA A 56 -35.67 -2.67 -14.57
N LYS A 57 -35.78 -2.96 -13.27
CA LYS A 57 -34.74 -3.66 -12.51
C LYS A 57 -35.06 -5.15 -12.45
N LYS A 58 -34.03 -5.99 -12.45
CA LYS A 58 -34.11 -7.44 -12.29
C LYS A 58 -33.26 -7.84 -11.09
N GLU A 59 -33.81 -8.70 -10.24
CA GLU A 59 -33.05 -9.38 -9.20
C GLU A 59 -32.34 -10.60 -9.81
N ILE A 60 -31.01 -10.58 -9.80
CA ILE A 60 -30.19 -11.71 -10.28
C ILE A 60 -30.12 -12.79 -9.21
N MET A 61 -29.89 -12.37 -7.97
CA MET A 61 -29.72 -13.25 -6.84
C MET A 61 -30.23 -12.56 -5.60
N THR A 62 -30.91 -13.31 -4.74
CA THR A 62 -31.56 -12.81 -3.52
C THR A 62 -31.07 -13.60 -2.32
N ASN A 63 -31.42 -13.14 -1.11
CA ASN A 63 -31.06 -13.76 0.16
C ASN A 63 -29.53 -13.86 0.38
N ILE A 64 -28.80 -12.82 -0.02
CA ILE A 64 -27.37 -12.70 0.23
C ILE A 64 -27.14 -11.65 1.31
N ASP A 65 -26.73 -12.11 2.48
CA ASP A 65 -26.34 -11.24 3.59
C ASP A 65 -24.91 -10.72 3.42
N GLY A 66 -24.66 -9.48 3.86
CA GLY A 66 -23.32 -8.89 3.88
C GLY A 66 -22.72 -8.59 2.50
N LEU A 67 -23.55 -8.32 1.47
CA LEU A 67 -23.07 -7.95 0.13
C LEU A 67 -22.28 -6.64 0.11
N MET A 68 -20.95 -6.70 0.12
CA MET A 68 -20.10 -5.52 0.08
C MET A 68 -19.88 -5.04 -1.38
N ASP A 69 -18.71 -5.30 -1.95
CA ASP A 69 -18.36 -4.87 -3.30
C ASP A 69 -18.80 -5.88 -4.38
N ILE A 70 -19.01 -5.40 -5.60
CA ILE A 70 -19.21 -6.21 -6.79
C ILE A 70 -18.27 -5.74 -7.91
N LYS A 71 -17.76 -6.70 -8.69
CA LYS A 71 -17.00 -6.45 -9.91
C LYS A 71 -17.46 -7.40 -11.00
N VAL A 72 -17.47 -6.92 -12.24
CA VAL A 72 -17.73 -7.77 -13.40
C VAL A 72 -16.40 -8.12 -14.05
N ILE A 73 -16.14 -9.42 -14.19
CA ILE A 73 -14.94 -9.95 -14.83
C ILE A 73 -15.30 -10.35 -16.26
N THR A 74 -14.62 -9.78 -17.25
CA THR A 74 -14.79 -10.10 -18.67
C THR A 74 -13.46 -10.56 -19.25
N VAL A 75 -13.45 -11.71 -19.91
CA VAL A 75 -12.21 -12.37 -20.38
C VAL A 75 -11.72 -11.79 -21.71
N ASN A 76 -12.62 -11.27 -22.56
CA ASN A 76 -12.30 -10.90 -23.95
C ASN A 76 -12.44 -9.40 -24.23
N LYS A 77 -12.02 -8.52 -23.32
CA LYS A 77 -11.94 -7.07 -23.61
C LYS A 77 -10.55 -6.72 -24.14
N THR A 78 -10.52 -5.94 -25.23
CA THR A 78 -9.29 -5.31 -25.72
C THR A 78 -8.71 -4.45 -24.61
N GLN A 79 -7.51 -4.79 -24.16
CA GLN A 79 -6.83 -4.00 -23.15
C GLN A 79 -6.45 -2.65 -23.76
N PRO A 80 -6.64 -1.54 -23.02
CA PRO A 80 -6.13 -0.24 -23.47
C PRO A 80 -4.61 -0.30 -23.60
N GLU A 81 -4.06 0.57 -24.44
CA GLU A 81 -2.63 0.68 -24.64
C GLU A 81 -1.89 0.90 -23.31
N ASN A 82 -0.90 0.07 -23.03
CA ASN A 82 -0.03 0.25 -21.89
C ASN A 82 1.07 1.26 -22.25
N VAL A 83 0.90 2.50 -21.81
CA VAL A 83 1.87 3.60 -22.03
C VAL A 83 3.26 3.34 -21.42
N CYS A 84 3.37 2.48 -20.41
CA CYS A 84 4.64 2.06 -19.84
C CYS A 84 5.32 0.98 -20.69
N GLY A 85 4.55 0.27 -21.53
CA GLY A 85 5.04 -0.69 -22.52
C GLY A 85 6.05 -1.69 -21.95
N SER A 86 7.15 -1.84 -22.67
CA SER A 86 8.25 -2.74 -22.30
C SER A 86 9.17 -2.09 -21.26
N ASN A 87 9.75 -2.93 -20.37
CA ASN A 87 10.73 -2.51 -19.37
C ASN A 87 10.23 -1.37 -18.44
N ASN A 88 8.94 -1.38 -18.05
CA ASN A 88 8.35 -0.42 -17.11
C ASN A 88 8.57 1.06 -17.51
N GLY A 89 8.59 1.38 -18.81
CA GLY A 89 8.88 2.72 -19.33
C GLY A 89 10.30 3.21 -19.01
N GLY A 90 11.20 2.30 -18.63
CA GLY A 90 12.54 2.61 -18.11
C GLY A 90 12.56 3.07 -16.65
N CYS A 91 11.42 3.07 -15.96
CA CYS A 91 11.32 3.44 -14.55
C CYS A 91 11.92 2.37 -13.64
N SER A 92 12.74 2.81 -12.67
CA SER A 92 13.33 1.93 -11.65
C SER A 92 12.30 1.30 -10.71
N HIS A 93 11.21 2.01 -10.39
CA HIS A 93 10.18 1.57 -9.45
C HIS A 93 8.79 1.62 -10.08
N LEU A 94 8.13 2.78 -10.06
CA LEU A 94 6.74 2.90 -10.51
C LEU A 94 6.68 3.68 -11.82
N CYS A 95 6.02 3.11 -12.83
CA CYS A 95 5.60 3.83 -14.03
C CYS A 95 4.10 4.13 -13.95
N LEU A 96 3.75 5.41 -13.80
CA LEU A 96 2.36 5.83 -13.65
C LEU A 96 1.90 6.61 -14.87
N ARG A 97 0.73 6.24 -15.41
CA ARG A 97 0.07 6.95 -16.51
C ARG A 97 -0.30 8.36 -16.08
N ASN A 98 -0.05 9.33 -16.95
CA ASN A 98 -0.52 10.71 -16.82
C ASN A 98 -1.29 11.10 -18.10
N PRO A 99 -1.99 12.25 -18.15
CA PRO A 99 -2.82 12.63 -19.30
C PRO A 99 -2.06 12.71 -20.64
N THR A 100 -0.75 12.94 -20.62
CA THR A 100 0.09 13.09 -21.82
C THR A 100 0.92 11.85 -22.16
N GLY A 101 0.92 10.81 -21.32
CA GLY A 101 1.79 9.64 -21.45
C GLY A 101 2.00 8.95 -20.10
N PHE A 102 3.24 8.90 -19.62
CA PHE A 102 3.58 8.34 -18.31
C PHE A 102 4.67 9.17 -17.61
N SER A 103 4.86 8.90 -16.33
CA SER A 103 5.97 9.46 -15.55
C SER A 103 6.42 8.49 -14.47
N CYS A 104 7.72 8.42 -14.23
CA CYS A 104 8.26 7.59 -13.16
C CYS A 104 7.99 8.22 -11.79
N ARG A 105 7.67 7.39 -10.81
CA ARG A 105 7.49 7.78 -9.41
C ARG A 105 8.23 6.82 -8.50
N CYS A 106 8.63 7.34 -7.35
CA CYS A 106 9.31 6.58 -6.31
C CYS A 106 8.34 6.19 -5.20
N PRO A 107 8.64 5.13 -4.44
CA PRO A 107 7.90 4.78 -3.24
C PRO A 107 7.86 5.94 -2.24
N ILE A 108 6.93 5.86 -1.29
CA ILE A 108 6.77 6.87 -0.22
C ILE A 108 8.12 7.09 0.48
N GLY A 109 8.46 8.36 0.72
CA GLY A 109 9.69 8.77 1.38
C GLY A 109 10.94 8.84 0.49
N LEU A 110 10.90 8.31 -0.74
CA LEU A 110 12.02 8.33 -1.70
C LEU A 110 11.79 9.35 -2.82
N LYS A 111 12.88 9.96 -3.31
CA LYS A 111 12.85 10.88 -4.46
C LYS A 111 13.57 10.27 -5.66
N LEU A 112 13.32 10.85 -6.84
CA LEU A 112 14.16 10.62 -8.00
C LEU A 112 15.57 11.14 -7.72
N LYS A 113 16.58 10.42 -8.19
CA LYS A 113 17.98 10.86 -8.13
C LYS A 113 18.13 12.19 -8.87
N GLU A 114 19.01 13.05 -8.37
CA GLU A 114 19.29 14.34 -9.01
C GLU A 114 19.69 14.15 -10.49
N GLY A 115 19.05 14.90 -11.39
CA GLY A 115 19.24 14.78 -12.84
C GLY A 115 18.62 13.55 -13.49
N SER A 116 17.96 12.66 -12.74
CA SER A 116 17.27 11.48 -13.29
C SER A 116 15.77 11.68 -13.36
N THR A 117 15.17 11.20 -14.46
CA THR A 117 13.71 11.14 -14.64
C THR A 117 13.13 9.76 -14.37
N SER A 118 13.98 8.76 -14.10
CA SER A 118 13.55 7.35 -14.02
C SER A 118 14.14 6.55 -12.86
N GLN A 119 15.25 6.99 -12.27
CA GLN A 119 15.94 6.30 -11.19
C GLN A 119 15.61 6.92 -9.84
N CYS A 120 15.11 6.10 -8.91
CA CYS A 120 14.87 6.52 -7.52
C CYS A 120 16.12 6.37 -6.67
N GLN A 121 16.20 7.16 -5.61
CA GLN A 121 17.14 6.93 -4.52
C GLN A 121 16.82 5.60 -3.82
N THR A 122 17.84 4.97 -3.24
CA THR A 122 17.69 3.70 -2.50
C THR A 122 17.21 3.95 -1.07
N LEU A 123 17.67 5.04 -0.45
CA LEU A 123 17.28 5.50 0.87
C LEU A 123 17.06 7.01 0.83
N PRO A 124 16.24 7.58 1.74
CA PRO A 124 16.16 9.02 1.92
C PRO A 124 17.51 9.58 2.39
N ASP A 125 17.74 10.87 2.14
CA ASP A 125 18.96 11.55 2.60
C ASP A 125 18.94 11.72 4.13
N GLU A 126 17.75 12.02 4.67
CA GLU A 126 17.49 12.16 6.10
C GLU A 126 16.21 11.40 6.48
N TYR A 127 16.30 10.55 7.51
CA TYR A 127 15.19 9.72 7.95
C TYR A 127 15.27 9.37 9.43
N LEU A 128 14.10 9.10 10.04
CA LEU A 128 13.96 8.58 11.39
C LEU A 128 13.56 7.11 11.33
N LEU A 129 14.14 6.30 12.20
CA LEU A 129 13.78 4.89 12.41
C LEU A 129 13.07 4.73 13.75
N ILE A 130 11.98 3.97 13.76
CA ILE A 130 11.11 3.82 14.93
C ILE A 130 10.87 2.33 15.16
N ALA A 131 11.21 1.83 16.35
CA ALA A 131 10.79 0.51 16.79
C ALA A 131 9.31 0.56 17.18
N GLN A 132 8.47 -0.25 16.53
CA GLN A 132 7.06 -0.41 16.82
C GLN A 132 6.76 -1.88 17.15
N ARG A 133 5.67 -2.15 17.86
CA ARG A 133 5.24 -3.54 18.13
C ARG A 133 4.94 -4.33 16.86
N SER A 134 4.47 -3.64 15.81
CA SER A 134 4.09 -4.23 14.52
C SER A 134 5.22 -4.30 13.49
N GLY A 135 6.43 -3.81 13.82
CA GLY A 135 7.56 -3.75 12.90
C GLY A 135 8.46 -2.55 13.16
N ILE A 136 9.29 -2.21 12.18
CA ILE A 136 10.17 -1.04 12.27
C ILE A 136 9.69 -0.02 11.25
N GLY A 137 9.30 1.15 11.72
CA GLY A 137 8.87 2.29 10.91
C GLY A 137 10.06 3.11 10.44
N MET A 138 9.96 3.68 9.23
CA MET A 138 10.85 4.69 8.70
C MET A 138 10.03 5.92 8.31
N ILE A 139 10.49 7.10 8.73
CA ILE A 139 9.92 8.40 8.31
C ILE A 139 10.99 9.15 7.53
N SER A 140 10.68 9.54 6.29
CA SER A 140 11.55 10.43 5.51
C SER A 140 11.37 11.88 5.98
N LEU A 141 12.47 12.54 6.32
CA LEU A 141 12.47 13.95 6.71
C LEU A 141 12.54 14.89 5.50
N ASN A 142 12.79 14.34 4.31
CA ASN A 142 12.91 15.13 3.09
C ASN A 142 11.56 15.39 2.40
N MET A 143 10.46 14.81 2.90
CA MET A 143 9.12 14.92 2.33
C MET A 143 8.18 15.65 3.30
N PRO A 144 7.30 16.53 2.81
CA PRO A 144 6.45 17.37 3.68
C PRO A 144 5.32 16.61 4.37
N ASP A 145 5.02 15.39 3.91
CA ASP A 145 3.95 14.55 4.43
C ASP A 145 4.38 13.73 5.65
N TYR A 146 5.69 13.60 5.91
CA TYR A 146 6.29 12.85 7.02
C TYR A 146 5.61 11.50 7.28
N MET A 147 5.19 10.81 6.22
CA MET A 147 4.49 9.54 6.33
C MET A 147 5.42 8.48 6.90
N ASP A 148 4.91 7.70 7.85
CA ASP A 148 5.60 6.54 8.38
C ASP A 148 5.36 5.32 7.47
N VAL A 149 6.46 4.65 7.11
CA VAL A 149 6.44 3.44 6.31
C VAL A 149 6.99 2.31 7.15
N VAL A 150 6.19 1.29 7.41
CA VAL A 150 6.67 0.06 8.06
C VAL A 150 7.55 -0.71 7.07
N LEU A 151 8.82 -0.90 7.41
CA LEU A 151 9.77 -1.62 6.58
C LEU A 151 9.38 -3.09 6.50
N PRO A 152 9.37 -3.70 5.29
CA PRO A 152 9.02 -5.11 5.10
C PRO A 152 10.18 -6.04 5.53
N ILE A 153 10.52 -6.01 6.82
CA ILE A 153 11.56 -6.86 7.42
C ILE A 153 10.89 -8.12 7.96
N ASN A 154 11.38 -9.28 7.51
CA ASN A 154 10.83 -10.56 7.93
C ASN A 154 11.12 -10.86 9.41
N ALA A 155 10.15 -11.48 10.08
CA ALA A 155 10.26 -12.02 11.44
C ALA A 155 10.59 -10.97 12.52
N VAL A 156 10.00 -9.78 12.42
CA VAL A 156 9.96 -8.81 13.52
C VAL A 156 8.71 -9.09 14.33
N HIS A 157 8.87 -9.56 15.56
CA HIS A 157 7.78 -9.96 16.46
C HIS A 157 7.63 -9.03 17.66
N GLY A 158 8.66 -8.25 17.98
CA GLY A 158 8.65 -7.32 19.12
C GLY A 158 9.93 -6.51 19.22
N ALA A 159 10.24 -5.70 18.20
CA ALA A 159 11.39 -4.80 18.26
C ALA A 159 11.18 -3.74 19.35
N VAL A 160 12.11 -3.65 20.30
CA VAL A 160 12.04 -2.69 21.42
C VAL A 160 13.09 -1.58 21.33
N VAL A 161 14.29 -1.93 20.91
CA VAL A 161 15.42 -1.01 20.80
C VAL A 161 16.08 -1.21 19.45
N LEU A 162 16.56 -0.11 18.87
CA LEU A 162 17.28 -0.09 17.62
C LEU A 162 18.45 0.88 17.68
N ASP A 163 19.46 0.61 16.86
CA ASP A 163 20.53 1.54 16.54
C ASP A 163 21.08 1.21 15.15
N PHE A 164 21.85 2.11 14.54
CA PHE A 164 22.22 2.01 13.14
C PHE A 164 23.71 2.25 12.89
N HIS A 165 24.24 1.48 11.95
CA HIS A 165 25.59 1.62 11.46
C HIS A 165 25.63 2.60 10.27
N TYR A 166 26.10 3.82 10.49
CA TYR A 166 26.03 4.90 9.49
C TYR A 166 26.70 4.58 8.14
N ARG A 167 27.93 4.02 8.13
CA ARG A 167 28.68 3.75 6.89
C ARG A 167 28.11 2.57 6.07
N LYS A 168 27.82 1.46 6.75
CA LYS A 168 27.34 0.22 6.11
C LYS A 168 25.82 0.21 5.87
N LYS A 169 25.09 1.20 6.39
CA LYS A 169 23.61 1.29 6.33
C LYS A 169 22.92 0.05 6.92
N TRP A 170 23.53 -0.52 7.97
CA TRP A 170 22.94 -1.64 8.69
C TRP A 170 22.12 -1.14 9.87
N LEU A 171 20.92 -1.68 10.02
CA LEU A 171 20.07 -1.50 11.18
C LEU A 171 20.28 -2.68 12.12
N PHE A 172 20.51 -2.39 13.39
CA PHE A 172 20.53 -3.37 14.46
C PHE A 172 19.30 -3.15 15.34
N PHE A 173 18.63 -4.23 15.71
CA PHE A 173 17.50 -4.17 16.63
C PHE A 173 17.46 -5.42 17.52
N ALA A 174 16.96 -5.23 18.75
CA ALA A 174 16.66 -6.34 19.64
C ALA A 174 15.17 -6.69 19.54
N ASP A 175 14.88 -7.98 19.38
CA ASP A 175 13.53 -8.52 19.41
C ASP A 175 13.37 -9.34 20.69
N VAL A 176 12.59 -8.82 21.64
CA VAL A 176 12.37 -9.45 22.97
C VAL A 176 11.40 -10.62 22.93
N ASN A 177 10.60 -10.75 21.86
CA ASN A 177 9.72 -11.90 21.72
C ASN A 177 10.46 -13.11 21.13
N SER A 178 11.64 -12.85 20.54
CA SER A 178 12.45 -13.85 19.86
C SER A 178 13.84 -14.02 20.52
N ASP A 179 14.13 -13.29 21.60
CA ASP A 179 15.40 -13.27 22.34
C ASP A 179 16.65 -13.15 21.45
N VAL A 180 16.59 -12.26 20.47
CA VAL A 180 17.68 -12.07 19.49
C VAL A 180 18.03 -10.61 19.24
N ILE A 181 19.31 -10.37 18.97
CA ILE A 181 19.77 -9.15 18.33
C ILE A 181 20.02 -9.45 16.85
N ARG A 182 19.33 -8.72 15.98
CA ARG A 182 19.39 -8.90 14.52
C ARG A 182 19.97 -7.68 13.84
N ARG A 183 20.67 -7.95 12.74
CA ARG A 183 21.15 -6.97 11.77
C ARG A 183 20.34 -7.10 10.49
N VAL A 184 19.96 -5.98 9.88
CA VAL A 184 19.37 -5.91 8.53
C VAL A 184 20.08 -4.83 7.72
N ASP A 185 20.34 -5.09 6.44
CA ASP A 185 20.81 -4.07 5.52
C ASP A 185 19.64 -3.20 5.03
N LEU A 186 19.68 -1.89 5.27
CA LEU A 186 18.61 -0.97 4.87
C LEU A 186 18.51 -0.80 3.34
N THR A 187 19.58 -1.08 2.60
CA THR A 187 19.59 -1.03 1.13
C THR A 187 19.08 -2.33 0.50
N ASN A 188 19.17 -3.43 1.24
CA ASN A 188 18.64 -4.74 0.86
C ASN A 188 18.02 -5.42 2.08
N LEU A 189 16.74 -5.16 2.31
CA LEU A 189 16.01 -5.66 3.50
C LEU A 189 15.92 -7.19 3.59
N SER A 190 16.26 -7.90 2.51
CA SER A 190 16.37 -9.37 2.51
C SER A 190 17.66 -9.87 3.16
N ASP A 191 18.72 -9.05 3.18
CA ASP A 191 19.95 -9.35 3.93
C ASP A 191 19.72 -9.10 5.42
N SER A 192 19.23 -10.13 6.09
CA SER A 192 19.06 -10.15 7.54
C SER A 192 19.90 -11.26 8.17
N LYS A 193 20.54 -10.95 9.30
CA LYS A 193 21.36 -11.89 10.06
C LYS A 193 21.13 -11.74 11.55
N THR A 194 20.97 -12.87 12.24
CA THR A 194 21.01 -12.89 13.71
C THR A 194 22.45 -12.82 14.19
N ILE A 195 22.74 -11.85 15.05
CA ILE A 195 24.09 -11.58 15.56
C ILE A 195 24.27 -12.24 16.93
N VAL A 196 23.27 -12.11 17.79
CA VAL A 196 23.24 -12.70 19.13
C VAL A 196 21.92 -13.45 19.29
N ASN A 197 21.99 -14.69 19.79
CA ASN A 197 20.85 -15.59 19.98
C ASN A 197 21.00 -16.52 21.20
N LYS A 198 21.93 -16.19 22.09
CA LYS A 198 22.23 -16.96 23.30
C LYS A 198 22.40 -15.99 24.44
N GLU A 199 21.91 -16.39 25.62
CA GLU A 199 22.08 -15.62 26.86
C GLU A 199 21.55 -14.18 26.72
N LEU A 200 20.43 -14.03 25.99
CA LEU A 200 19.64 -12.82 25.94
C LEU A 200 18.33 -13.07 26.66
N LEU A 201 17.99 -12.19 27.59
CA LEU A 201 16.72 -12.22 28.32
C LEU A 201 15.93 -10.95 28.03
N THR A 202 16.48 -9.78 28.39
CA THR A 202 15.82 -8.49 28.25
C THR A 202 16.76 -7.43 27.67
N PRO A 203 17.13 -7.53 26.37
CA PRO A 203 17.97 -6.53 25.71
C PRO A 203 17.24 -5.18 25.57
N ASN A 204 17.43 -4.31 26.55
CA ASN A 204 16.76 -3.01 26.65
C ASN A 204 17.57 -1.85 26.06
N GLY A 205 18.86 -2.08 25.76
CA GLY A 205 19.75 -1.07 25.20
C GLY A 205 20.69 -1.68 24.17
N ILE A 206 20.84 -1.01 23.03
CA ILE A 206 21.85 -1.31 22.01
C ILE A 206 22.56 0.00 21.66
N ALA A 207 23.87 -0.06 21.48
CA ALA A 207 24.69 1.02 20.95
C ALA A 207 25.70 0.48 19.93
N ILE A 208 25.79 1.12 18.77
CA ILE A 208 26.69 0.76 17.67
C ILE A 208 27.81 1.77 17.56
N ASP A 209 29.05 1.31 17.75
CA ASP A 209 30.24 2.05 17.37
C ASP A 209 30.56 1.77 15.89
N TRP A 210 30.07 2.63 15.01
CA TRP A 210 30.26 2.52 13.56
C TRP A 210 31.69 2.84 13.08
N ILE A 211 32.59 3.26 13.97
CA ILE A 211 34.00 3.53 13.65
C ILE A 211 34.83 2.28 13.95
N ALA A 212 34.66 1.70 15.13
CA ALA A 212 35.37 0.51 15.57
C ALA A 212 34.70 -0.81 15.15
N ASP A 213 33.53 -0.75 14.48
CA ASP A 213 32.72 -1.91 14.08
C ASP A 213 32.27 -2.78 15.28
N ASN A 214 31.99 -2.15 16.42
CA ASN A 214 31.59 -2.83 17.66
C ASN A 214 30.10 -2.64 17.97
N LEU A 215 29.47 -3.72 18.45
CA LEU A 215 28.10 -3.74 18.98
C LEU A 215 28.17 -3.88 20.50
N TYR A 216 27.54 -2.94 21.20
CA TYR A 216 27.34 -2.97 22.64
C TYR A 216 25.85 -3.16 22.93
N TRP A 217 25.52 -3.96 23.92
CA TRP A 217 24.16 -4.13 24.39
C TRP A 217 24.13 -4.22 25.91
N SER A 218 23.00 -3.86 26.50
CA SER A 218 22.71 -4.05 27.91
C SER A 218 21.53 -4.99 28.04
N ASP A 219 21.73 -6.06 28.82
CA ASP A 219 20.69 -6.95 29.29
C ASP A 219 20.44 -6.64 30.77
N THR A 220 19.18 -6.64 31.18
CA THR A 220 18.77 -6.21 32.53
C THR A 220 18.52 -7.35 33.51
N ASP A 221 18.60 -8.61 33.06
CA ASP A 221 18.44 -9.81 33.89
C ASP A 221 19.70 -10.67 34.00
#